data_AF-A0A924DJ18-F1
#
_entry.id   AF-A0A924DJ18-F1
#
_cell.length_a   1.000
_cell.length_b   1.000
_cell.length_c   1.000
_cell.angle_alpha   90.00
_cell.angle_beta   90.00
_cell.angle_gamma   90.00
#
_symmetry.space_group_name_H-M   'P 1'
#
loop_
_entity.id
_entity.type
_entity.pdbx_description
1 polymer ?
#
loop_
_entity_poly.entity_id
_entity_poly.type
_entity_poly.pdbx_seq_one_letter_code
_entity_poly.pdbx_strand_id
1 'polypeptide(L)'
;NRDGLPALLDAKYHKSLRQNLSNWYEAGTFAMTPLPDEEIDESDDGPYSVYNWELFFQAPLTVAVHLSKNQRFAESQKWFHFIFDPTSNDVTIPVPQRFWKFLRFREETRTDFIQELLTEMSKGDDNVLKARMEKSIQAWRNKPFQPHVIARTRYLAYQINVVMKYLDNLIAWGDNLFRQDTIESLNEATQIYVLAANILGPKPQKIPPRGKRTPKTYRQLKDIGIDAFGNALISIENDFPFNTSPTSGNGVDEGATSAAFGIGRSLYFCIPQNDKLLSYWNTVADRLFKIRHCMNIEGIVRQLPLFDPPIDPGMLVKAVAAGLDIGSIINNINQPLSTVRGPLLLQKALEICTEVKSLGTALLSALEKKDAESLSLLRQQHELNISKLMQDVKFLQWKESEAATEALLRSRATAFERYRHHKKILGASDSDIEKLKTIELARTELNEAVFDTVYQQFIGQYANELPKEDYRKETSVGGLMEFAGNIVTGIFGGELGKTLP
;
A
#
# COMPACT_ATOMS: atom_id res chain seq x y z
N ASN A 1 -23.44 -13.49 38.34
CA ASN A 1 -22.20 -13.47 37.53
C ASN A 1 -21.17 -12.61 38.26
N ARG A 2 -19.99 -13.12 38.63
CA ARG A 2 -18.93 -12.35 39.34
C ARG A 2 -17.71 -12.06 38.46
N ASP A 3 -17.59 -12.76 37.34
CA ASP A 3 -16.38 -12.87 36.54
C ASP A 3 -16.39 -11.92 35.33
N GLY A 4 -17.37 -11.01 35.28
CA GLY A 4 -17.42 -9.85 34.39
C GLY A 4 -17.65 -10.19 32.92
N LEU A 5 -17.12 -9.33 32.05
CA LEU A 5 -17.27 -9.42 30.59
C LEU A 5 -16.77 -10.75 29.98
N PRO A 6 -15.62 -11.33 30.40
CA PRO A 6 -15.15 -12.60 29.83
C PRO A 6 -16.14 -13.77 30.00
N ALA A 7 -16.83 -13.87 31.14
CA ALA A 7 -17.85 -14.89 31.35
C ALA A 7 -19.15 -14.61 30.58
N LEU A 8 -19.46 -13.34 30.28
CA LEU A 8 -20.59 -12.95 29.44
C LEU A 8 -20.37 -13.22 27.93
N LEU A 9 -19.16 -13.63 27.53
CA LEU A 9 -18.78 -13.88 26.13
C LEU A 9 -18.19 -15.29 25.92
N ASP A 10 -18.37 -16.23 26.88
CA ASP A 10 -17.91 -17.61 26.75
C ASP A 10 -19.03 -18.57 26.32
N ALA A 11 -18.88 -19.16 25.13
CA ALA A 11 -19.76 -20.24 24.66
C ALA A 11 -19.90 -21.43 25.63
N LYS A 12 -18.91 -21.73 26.49
CA LYS A 12 -19.09 -22.79 27.50
C LYS A 12 -20.11 -22.37 28.56
N TYR A 13 -20.06 -21.13 29.04
CA TYR A 13 -21.07 -20.59 29.93
C TYR A 13 -22.44 -20.54 29.26
N HIS A 14 -22.54 -20.01 28.03
CA HIS A 14 -23.81 -19.93 27.30
C HIS A 14 -24.44 -21.31 27.06
N LYS A 15 -23.63 -22.31 26.69
CA LYS A 15 -24.11 -23.69 26.54
C LYS A 15 -24.52 -24.34 27.87
N SER A 16 -23.95 -23.92 28.99
CA SER A 16 -24.35 -24.39 30.34
C SER A 16 -25.67 -23.80 30.85
N LEU A 17 -26.19 -22.73 30.21
CA LEU A 17 -27.50 -22.16 30.53
C LEU A 17 -28.67 -22.95 29.93
N ARG A 18 -28.41 -23.86 28.97
CA ARG A 18 -29.45 -24.65 28.30
C ARG A 18 -30.14 -25.60 29.28
N GLN A 19 -31.42 -25.36 29.55
CA GLN A 19 -32.24 -26.16 30.47
C GLN A 19 -33.50 -26.68 29.78
N ASN A 20 -33.82 -27.96 29.97
CA ASN A 20 -35.01 -28.54 29.34
C ASN A 20 -36.27 -28.23 30.14
N LEU A 21 -37.22 -27.52 29.52
CA LEU A 21 -38.44 -27.04 30.17
C LEU A 21 -39.44 -28.15 30.53
N SER A 22 -39.27 -29.39 30.03
CA SER A 22 -40.13 -30.55 30.35
C SER A 22 -40.20 -30.88 31.86
N ASN A 23 -39.22 -30.43 32.64
CA ASN A 23 -39.22 -30.59 34.10
C ASN A 23 -40.15 -29.61 34.85
N TRP A 24 -40.63 -28.55 34.18
CA TRP A 24 -41.49 -27.52 34.78
C TRP A 24 -42.86 -27.37 34.10
N TYR A 25 -43.06 -27.97 32.93
CA TYR A 25 -44.31 -27.86 32.19
C TYR A 25 -44.61 -29.14 31.37
N GLU A 26 -45.77 -29.75 31.63
CA GLU A 26 -46.26 -30.89 30.86
C GLU A 26 -46.93 -30.40 29.57
N ALA A 27 -46.53 -30.96 28.42
CA ALA A 27 -47.06 -30.56 27.12
C ALA A 27 -48.52 -30.99 26.95
N GLY A 28 -49.43 -30.03 26.82
CA GLY A 28 -50.85 -30.30 26.54
C GLY A 28 -51.08 -30.96 25.18
N THR A 29 -52.24 -31.61 25.02
CA THR A 29 -52.63 -32.46 23.87
C THR A 29 -52.64 -31.78 22.49
N PHE A 30 -52.41 -30.48 22.40
CA PHE A 30 -52.34 -29.70 21.17
C PHE A 30 -50.92 -29.22 20.81
N ALA A 31 -49.89 -29.63 21.54
CA ALA A 31 -48.49 -29.31 21.24
C ALA A 31 -48.02 -30.03 19.95
N MET A 32 -47.87 -29.27 18.85
CA MET A 32 -47.39 -29.80 17.56
C MET A 32 -45.86 -30.02 17.50
N THR A 33 -45.11 -29.54 18.48
CA THR A 33 -43.66 -29.68 18.61
C THR A 33 -43.29 -30.13 20.02
N PRO A 34 -42.12 -30.76 20.23
CA PRO A 34 -41.56 -30.87 21.58
C PRO A 34 -41.46 -29.49 22.23
N LEU A 35 -41.51 -29.47 23.57
CA LEU A 35 -41.34 -28.24 24.33
C LEU A 35 -39.94 -27.65 24.07
N PRO A 36 -39.79 -26.34 23.83
CA PRO A 36 -38.47 -25.74 23.65
C PRO A 36 -37.62 -25.86 24.92
N ASP A 37 -36.30 -25.94 24.75
CA ASP A 37 -35.37 -25.73 25.85
C ASP A 37 -35.28 -24.22 26.17
N GLU A 38 -35.03 -23.86 27.42
CA GLU A 38 -34.57 -22.53 27.80
C GLU A 38 -33.12 -22.38 27.35
N GLU A 39 -32.89 -21.70 26.23
CA GLU A 39 -31.55 -21.39 25.71
C GLU A 39 -31.45 -19.98 25.11
N ILE A 40 -30.23 -19.52 24.86
CA ILE A 40 -30.00 -18.24 24.19
C ILE A 40 -30.39 -18.40 22.72
N ASP A 41 -31.55 -17.85 22.36
CA ASP A 41 -32.05 -17.83 20.99
C ASP A 41 -31.11 -17.04 20.05
N GLU A 42 -30.30 -17.76 19.28
CA GLU A 42 -29.48 -17.23 18.18
C GLU A 42 -30.05 -17.63 16.81
N SER A 43 -31.38 -17.87 16.70
CA SER A 43 -32.06 -18.32 15.47
C SER A 43 -32.36 -17.21 14.45
N ASP A 44 -32.54 -17.57 13.17
CA ASP A 44 -32.71 -16.59 12.08
C ASP A 44 -34.03 -15.79 12.17
N ASP A 45 -35.06 -16.39 12.78
CA ASP A 45 -36.42 -15.87 12.92
C ASP A 45 -36.81 -15.60 14.38
N GLY A 46 -35.85 -15.73 15.30
CA GLY A 46 -36.07 -15.66 16.74
C GLY A 46 -36.44 -14.25 17.24
N PRO A 47 -37.48 -14.07 18.08
CA PRO A 47 -37.96 -12.75 18.51
C PRO A 47 -36.91 -11.88 19.21
N TYR A 48 -36.01 -12.51 19.97
CA TYR A 48 -34.93 -11.83 20.69
C TYR A 48 -33.54 -12.02 20.04
N SER A 49 -33.44 -12.88 19.03
CA SER A 49 -32.17 -13.23 18.38
C SER A 49 -31.39 -12.02 17.87
N VAL A 50 -32.06 -10.99 17.37
CA VAL A 50 -31.41 -9.76 16.89
C VAL A 50 -30.56 -9.11 17.99
N TYR A 51 -31.09 -9.04 19.22
CA TYR A 51 -30.37 -8.46 20.37
C TYR A 51 -29.23 -9.36 20.86
N ASN A 52 -29.41 -10.68 20.83
CA ASN A 52 -28.35 -11.65 21.17
C ASN A 52 -27.19 -11.56 20.15
N TRP A 53 -27.50 -11.54 18.86
CA TRP A 53 -26.55 -11.31 17.77
C TRP A 53 -25.88 -9.93 17.85
N GLU A 54 -26.57 -8.90 18.32
CA GLU A 54 -25.97 -7.58 18.57
C GLU A 54 -25.01 -7.60 19.75
N LEU A 55 -25.41 -8.16 20.89
CA LEU A 55 -24.63 -8.21 22.14
C LEU A 55 -23.39 -9.11 22.03
N PHE A 56 -23.53 -10.34 21.53
CA PHE A 56 -22.48 -11.35 21.57
C PHE A 56 -21.56 -11.33 20.34
N PHE A 57 -21.99 -10.74 19.22
CA PHE A 57 -21.22 -10.73 17.98
C PHE A 57 -20.95 -9.33 17.40
N GLN A 58 -21.98 -8.50 17.15
CA GLN A 58 -21.77 -7.22 16.44
C GLN A 58 -21.11 -6.14 17.32
N ALA A 59 -21.44 -6.06 18.61
CA ALA A 59 -20.82 -5.10 19.52
C ALA A 59 -19.33 -5.40 19.78
N PRO A 60 -18.89 -6.62 20.16
CA PRO A 60 -17.47 -6.93 20.32
C PRO A 60 -16.66 -6.73 19.04
N LEU A 61 -17.22 -7.09 17.88
CA LEU A 61 -16.58 -6.85 16.57
C LEU A 61 -16.42 -5.35 16.29
N THR A 62 -17.44 -4.54 16.58
CA THR A 62 -17.39 -3.09 16.36
C THR A 62 -16.38 -2.41 17.28
N VAL A 63 -16.33 -2.81 18.55
CA VAL A 63 -15.33 -2.32 19.52
C VAL A 63 -13.91 -2.71 19.09
N ALA A 64 -13.68 -3.97 18.69
CA ALA A 64 -12.39 -4.43 18.18
C ALA A 64 -11.92 -3.59 16.97
N VAL A 65 -12.80 -3.35 16.00
CA VAL A 65 -12.48 -2.56 14.80
C VAL A 65 -12.25 -1.08 15.13
N HIS A 66 -12.96 -0.51 16.11
CA HIS A 66 -12.74 0.86 16.55
C HIS A 66 -11.40 1.03 17.29
N LEU A 67 -11.04 0.08 18.15
CA LEU A 67 -9.72 0.06 18.81
C LEU A 67 -8.58 -0.11 17.80
N SER A 68 -8.76 -0.93 16.76
CA SER A 68 -7.80 -1.12 15.68
C SER A 68 -7.55 0.17 14.88
N LYS A 69 -8.62 0.89 14.50
CA LYS A 69 -8.52 2.22 13.87
C LYS A 69 -7.76 3.23 14.74
N ASN A 70 -7.94 3.15 16.05
CA ASN A 70 -7.26 4.00 17.03
C ASN A 70 -5.87 3.45 17.44
N GLN A 71 -5.29 2.53 16.67
CA GLN A 71 -3.96 1.93 16.86
C GLN A 71 -3.75 1.18 18.19
N ARG A 72 -4.82 0.86 18.92
CA ARG A 72 -4.79 0.07 20.18
C ARG A 72 -4.81 -1.43 19.86
N PHE A 73 -3.82 -1.88 19.08
CA PHE A 73 -3.82 -3.19 18.43
C PHE A 73 -3.93 -4.38 19.38
N ALA A 74 -3.21 -4.35 20.51
CA ALA A 74 -3.23 -5.41 21.52
C ALA A 74 -4.57 -5.49 22.29
N GLU A 75 -5.27 -4.36 22.46
CA GLU A 75 -6.63 -4.37 23.03
C GLU A 75 -7.67 -4.82 22.01
N SER A 76 -7.53 -4.36 20.76
CA SER A 76 -8.34 -4.83 19.63
C SER A 76 -8.25 -6.36 19.50
N GLN A 77 -7.04 -6.93 19.63
CA GLN A 77 -6.81 -8.37 19.61
C GLN A 77 -7.59 -9.11 20.72
N LYS A 78 -7.57 -8.60 21.96
CA LYS A 78 -8.37 -9.16 23.07
C LYS A 78 -9.87 -9.14 22.77
N TRP A 79 -10.38 -8.06 22.17
CA TRP A 79 -11.78 -7.97 21.77
C TRP A 79 -12.14 -8.92 20.61
N PHE A 80 -11.23 -9.15 19.66
CA PHE A 80 -11.41 -10.20 18.64
C PHE A 80 -11.42 -11.61 19.24
N HIS A 81 -10.60 -11.87 20.28
CA HIS A 81 -10.55 -13.18 20.95
C HIS A 81 -11.84 -13.57 21.67
N PHE A 82 -12.76 -12.63 21.95
CA PHE A 82 -14.13 -12.93 22.39
C PHE A 82 -15.06 -13.45 21.28
N ILE A 83 -14.63 -13.45 20.02
CA ILE A 83 -15.37 -14.04 18.88
C ILE A 83 -14.56 -15.17 18.24
N PHE A 84 -13.29 -14.90 17.93
CA PHE A 84 -12.37 -15.79 17.24
C PHE A 84 -11.00 -15.81 17.94
N ASP A 85 -10.68 -16.96 18.52
CA ASP A 85 -9.46 -17.23 19.27
C ASP A 85 -8.66 -18.34 18.56
N PRO A 86 -7.66 -17.99 17.72
CA PRO A 86 -6.83 -18.98 17.04
C PRO A 86 -5.88 -19.73 18.00
N THR A 87 -5.78 -19.31 19.27
CA THR A 87 -4.93 -19.94 20.29
C THR A 87 -5.66 -20.97 21.15
N SER A 88 -6.96 -21.20 20.90
CA SER A 88 -7.77 -22.15 21.68
C SER A 88 -7.35 -23.60 21.49
N ASN A 89 -6.75 -24.16 22.56
CA ASN A 89 -6.36 -25.56 22.70
C ASN A 89 -7.49 -26.45 23.25
N ASP A 90 -8.75 -26.10 23.00
CA ASP A 90 -9.92 -26.85 23.50
C ASP A 90 -10.13 -28.12 22.66
N VAL A 91 -9.70 -29.27 23.17
CA VAL A 91 -9.75 -30.57 22.47
C VAL A 91 -11.16 -31.17 22.44
N THR A 92 -12.10 -30.64 23.23
CA THR A 92 -13.46 -31.17 23.35
C THR A 92 -14.33 -30.95 22.10
N ILE A 93 -13.91 -30.08 21.18
CA ILE A 93 -14.66 -29.67 19.99
C ILE A 93 -13.72 -29.73 18.77
N PRO A 94 -14.18 -30.19 17.59
CA PRO A 94 -13.32 -30.33 16.42
C PRO A 94 -12.82 -28.98 15.86
N VAL A 95 -11.73 -29.04 15.09
CA VAL A 95 -11.32 -27.97 14.18
C VAL A 95 -12.30 -27.94 12.99
N PRO A 96 -12.77 -26.77 12.51
CA PRO A 96 -12.42 -25.41 12.94
C PRO A 96 -13.28 -24.84 14.08
N GLN A 97 -14.35 -25.54 14.50
CA GLN A 97 -15.35 -25.04 15.46
C GLN A 97 -14.75 -24.55 16.79
N ARG A 98 -13.70 -25.20 17.31
CA ARG A 98 -13.09 -24.86 18.60
C ARG A 98 -12.55 -23.43 18.72
N PHE A 99 -12.21 -22.78 17.61
CA PHE A 99 -11.66 -21.42 17.58
C PHE A 99 -12.74 -20.33 17.70
N TRP A 100 -14.02 -20.68 17.54
CA TRP A 100 -15.13 -19.75 17.67
C TRP A 100 -15.69 -19.73 19.10
N LYS A 101 -15.82 -18.52 19.66
CA LYS A 101 -16.43 -18.28 20.99
C LYS A 101 -17.91 -17.90 20.90
N PHE A 102 -18.38 -17.41 19.75
CA PHE A 102 -19.81 -17.16 19.51
C PHE A 102 -20.54 -18.49 19.26
N LEU A 103 -21.67 -18.71 19.95
CA LEU A 103 -22.29 -20.04 20.07
C LEU A 103 -22.75 -20.59 18.72
N ARG A 104 -23.47 -19.80 17.91
CA ARG A 104 -23.92 -20.24 16.58
C ARG A 104 -22.79 -20.64 15.64
N PHE A 105 -21.66 -19.92 15.67
CA PHE A 105 -20.47 -20.28 14.88
C PHE A 105 -19.83 -21.57 15.40
N ARG A 106 -19.82 -21.79 16.71
CA ARG A 106 -19.27 -22.98 17.33
C ARG A 106 -20.04 -24.26 16.95
N GLU A 107 -21.33 -24.14 16.61
CA GLU A 107 -22.19 -25.29 16.30
C GLU A 107 -22.46 -25.50 14.80
N GLU A 108 -22.67 -24.45 14.00
CA GLU A 108 -23.10 -24.56 12.59
C GLU A 108 -21.98 -24.26 11.54
N THR A 109 -20.70 -24.27 11.93
CA THR A 109 -19.60 -24.15 10.94
C THR A 109 -19.51 -25.39 10.05
N ARG A 110 -19.82 -25.24 8.76
CA ARG A 110 -19.47 -26.17 7.67
C ARG A 110 -18.78 -25.42 6.53
N THR A 111 -17.63 -25.90 6.07
CA THR A 111 -16.81 -25.26 5.03
C THR A 111 -17.45 -25.34 3.64
N ASP A 112 -18.06 -26.48 3.34
CA ASP A 112 -18.42 -26.88 1.98
C ASP A 112 -19.77 -26.28 1.53
N PHE A 113 -20.42 -25.58 2.48
CA PHE A 113 -21.81 -25.15 2.46
C PHE A 113 -22.23 -24.47 1.15
N ILE A 114 -21.43 -23.58 0.56
CA ILE A 114 -21.84 -22.87 -0.67
C ILE A 114 -21.92 -23.81 -1.87
N GLN A 115 -20.97 -24.73 -2.04
CA GLN A 115 -21.00 -25.67 -3.17
C GLN A 115 -22.06 -26.75 -2.95
N GLU A 116 -22.11 -27.31 -1.73
CA GLU A 116 -23.10 -28.29 -1.31
C GLU A 116 -24.53 -27.75 -1.51
N LEU A 117 -24.84 -26.57 -0.96
CA LEU A 117 -26.13 -25.89 -1.10
C LEU A 117 -26.51 -25.56 -2.56
N LEU A 118 -25.55 -25.14 -3.39
CA LEU A 118 -25.80 -24.91 -4.82
C LEU A 118 -26.08 -26.22 -5.56
N THR A 119 -25.49 -27.34 -5.12
CA THR A 119 -25.87 -28.66 -5.64
C THR A 119 -27.20 -29.17 -5.09
N GLU A 120 -27.54 -28.89 -3.82
CA GLU A 120 -28.85 -29.28 -3.24
C GLU A 120 -30.02 -28.55 -3.90
N MET A 121 -29.93 -27.24 -4.14
CA MET A 121 -30.99 -26.52 -4.89
C MET A 121 -31.15 -27.05 -6.32
N SER A 122 -30.07 -27.56 -6.93
CA SER A 122 -30.12 -28.18 -8.25
C SER A 122 -30.65 -29.62 -8.28
N LYS A 123 -30.92 -30.21 -7.10
CA LYS A 123 -31.67 -31.48 -6.97
C LYS A 123 -33.16 -31.16 -6.87
N GLY A 124 -33.99 -31.99 -7.47
CA GLY A 124 -35.45 -31.84 -7.45
C GLY A 124 -36.13 -32.21 -6.13
N ASP A 125 -35.37 -32.42 -5.05
CA ASP A 125 -35.85 -32.93 -3.76
C ASP A 125 -36.22 -31.78 -2.80
N ASP A 126 -37.14 -32.00 -1.85
CA ASP A 126 -37.73 -30.95 -1.01
C ASP A 126 -37.18 -30.98 0.43
N ASN A 127 -35.90 -30.61 0.55
CA ASN A 127 -35.19 -30.53 1.82
C ASN A 127 -35.42 -29.22 2.60
N VAL A 128 -35.41 -29.28 3.93
CA VAL A 128 -35.52 -28.10 4.82
C VAL A 128 -34.45 -27.01 4.52
N LEU A 129 -33.25 -27.45 4.10
CA LEU A 129 -32.17 -26.56 3.66
C LEU A 129 -32.53 -25.74 2.41
N LYS A 130 -33.25 -26.33 1.45
CA LYS A 130 -33.74 -25.68 0.23
C LYS A 130 -34.78 -24.61 0.58
N ALA A 131 -35.74 -24.93 1.44
CA ALA A 131 -36.72 -23.95 1.94
C ALA A 131 -36.08 -22.75 2.68
N ARG A 132 -35.11 -23.01 3.58
CA ARG A 132 -34.33 -21.93 4.25
C ARG A 132 -33.59 -21.08 3.21
N MET A 133 -33.00 -21.71 2.19
CA MET A 133 -32.25 -21.02 1.16
C MET A 133 -33.14 -20.20 0.21
N GLU A 134 -34.27 -20.71 -0.25
CA GLU A 134 -35.22 -19.96 -1.08
C GLU A 134 -35.72 -18.70 -0.37
N LYS A 135 -36.05 -18.82 0.94
CA LYS A 135 -36.36 -17.68 1.80
C LYS A 135 -35.21 -16.65 1.83
N SER A 136 -33.95 -17.11 1.91
CA SER A 136 -32.78 -16.21 1.85
C SER A 136 -32.60 -15.53 0.49
N ILE A 137 -32.88 -16.22 -0.63
CA ILE A 137 -32.82 -15.67 -1.99
C ILE A 137 -33.90 -14.60 -2.16
N GLN A 138 -35.12 -14.85 -1.67
CA GLN A 138 -36.19 -13.86 -1.68
C GLN A 138 -35.83 -12.64 -0.81
N ALA A 139 -35.29 -12.85 0.40
CA ALA A 139 -34.84 -11.77 1.28
C ALA A 139 -33.75 -10.90 0.64
N TRP A 140 -32.78 -11.51 -0.07
CA TRP A 140 -31.76 -10.77 -0.83
C TRP A 140 -32.36 -10.04 -2.04
N ARG A 141 -33.21 -10.69 -2.87
CA ARG A 141 -33.89 -10.04 -4.01
C ARG A 141 -34.68 -8.80 -3.58
N ASN A 142 -35.31 -8.85 -2.41
CA ASN A 142 -36.07 -7.73 -1.84
C ASN A 142 -35.17 -6.61 -1.26
N LYS A 143 -33.90 -6.90 -0.95
CA LYS A 143 -32.93 -5.96 -0.31
C LYS A 143 -31.52 -6.12 -0.93
N PRO A 144 -31.34 -5.83 -2.24
CA PRO A 144 -30.16 -6.25 -3.01
C PRO A 144 -28.82 -5.71 -2.50
N PHE A 145 -28.82 -4.53 -1.86
CA PHE A 145 -27.61 -3.82 -1.43
C PHE A 145 -27.33 -3.90 0.09
N GLN A 146 -27.96 -4.82 0.83
CA GLN A 146 -27.76 -4.96 2.28
C GLN A 146 -26.94 -6.23 2.60
N PRO A 147 -25.59 -6.15 2.75
CA PRO A 147 -24.74 -7.33 2.93
C PRO A 147 -25.05 -8.11 4.22
N HIS A 148 -25.55 -7.42 5.26
CA HIS A 148 -25.95 -8.04 6.52
C HIS A 148 -27.15 -9.01 6.38
N VAL A 149 -28.03 -8.82 5.38
CA VAL A 149 -29.14 -9.76 5.11
C VAL A 149 -28.61 -11.08 4.56
N ILE A 150 -27.60 -11.01 3.68
CA ILE A 150 -26.91 -12.18 3.12
C ILE A 150 -26.05 -12.85 4.19
N ALA A 151 -25.35 -12.08 5.03
CA ALA A 151 -24.49 -12.62 6.08
C ALA A 151 -25.27 -13.25 7.26
N ARG A 152 -26.45 -12.72 7.62
CA ARG A 152 -27.36 -13.35 8.59
C ARG A 152 -27.86 -14.73 8.14
N THR A 153 -28.01 -14.96 6.83
CA THR A 153 -28.44 -16.27 6.28
C THR A 153 -27.27 -17.15 5.84
N ARG A 154 -26.03 -16.62 5.84
CA ARG A 154 -24.80 -17.33 5.45
C ARG A 154 -23.68 -16.97 6.42
N TYR A 155 -23.70 -17.58 7.61
CA TYR A 155 -22.81 -17.27 8.73
C TYR A 155 -21.31 -17.26 8.38
N LEU A 156 -20.90 -18.09 7.41
CA LEU A 156 -19.54 -18.11 6.85
C LEU A 156 -19.08 -16.73 6.35
N ALA A 157 -19.97 -15.87 5.85
CA ALA A 157 -19.63 -14.51 5.45
C ALA A 157 -19.25 -13.62 6.65
N TYR A 158 -19.90 -13.81 7.81
CA TYR A 158 -19.50 -13.14 9.05
C TYR A 158 -18.19 -13.71 9.59
N GLN A 159 -17.99 -15.03 9.56
CA GLN A 159 -16.73 -15.67 9.97
C GLN A 159 -15.55 -15.16 9.15
N ILE A 160 -15.68 -15.14 7.81
CA ILE A 160 -14.67 -14.57 6.90
C ILE A 160 -14.44 -13.09 7.22
N ASN A 161 -15.48 -12.29 7.50
CA ASN A 161 -15.30 -10.89 7.89
C ASN A 161 -14.53 -10.74 9.21
N VAL A 162 -14.77 -11.58 10.22
CA VAL A 162 -13.98 -11.58 11.48
C VAL A 162 -12.51 -11.88 11.19
N VAL A 163 -12.21 -12.94 10.42
CA VAL A 163 -10.83 -13.30 10.09
C VAL A 163 -10.14 -12.20 9.27
N MET A 164 -10.83 -11.62 8.28
CA MET A 164 -10.33 -10.46 7.52
C MET A 164 -10.08 -9.25 8.42
N LYS A 165 -10.90 -9.02 9.46
CA LYS A 165 -10.71 -7.91 10.41
C LYS A 165 -9.62 -8.16 11.45
N TYR A 166 -9.42 -9.42 11.84
CA TYR A 166 -8.26 -9.83 12.63
C TYR A 166 -6.96 -9.65 11.85
N LEU A 167 -6.95 -10.03 10.56
CA LEU A 167 -5.83 -9.82 9.66
C LEU A 167 -5.57 -8.33 9.36
N ASP A 168 -6.62 -7.51 9.16
CA ASP A 168 -6.50 -6.04 9.09
C ASP A 168 -5.76 -5.51 10.34
N ASN A 169 -6.08 -6.00 11.54
CA ASN A 169 -5.45 -5.58 12.80
C ASN A 169 -4.00 -6.07 12.95
N LEU A 170 -3.71 -7.34 12.63
CA LEU A 170 -2.33 -7.86 12.67
C LEU A 170 -1.43 -7.14 11.67
N ILE A 171 -1.91 -6.91 10.44
CA ILE A 171 -1.13 -6.21 9.41
C ILE A 171 -0.92 -4.74 9.79
N ALA A 172 -1.92 -4.06 10.37
CA ALA A 172 -1.76 -2.68 10.83
C ALA A 172 -0.79 -2.55 12.03
N TRP A 173 -0.77 -3.52 12.94
CA TRP A 173 0.20 -3.58 14.04
C TRP A 173 1.62 -3.86 13.52
N GLY A 174 1.78 -4.85 12.63
CA GLY A 174 3.04 -5.12 11.96
C GLY A 174 3.54 -3.95 11.12
N ASP A 175 2.65 -3.20 10.45
CA ASP A 175 3.00 -2.00 9.68
C ASP A 175 3.39 -0.82 10.59
N ASN A 176 2.84 -0.74 11.81
CA ASN A 176 3.26 0.27 12.80
C ASN A 176 4.68 -0.03 13.30
N LEU A 177 4.94 -1.25 13.76
CA LEU A 177 6.25 -1.69 14.24
C LEU A 177 7.32 -1.60 13.14
N PHE A 178 7.01 -2.09 11.92
CA PHE A 178 7.94 -2.04 10.79
C PHE A 178 8.27 -0.60 10.33
N ARG A 179 7.46 0.41 10.70
CA ARG A 179 7.79 1.83 10.48
C ARG A 179 8.72 2.44 11.52
N GLN A 180 9.02 1.73 12.61
CA GLN A 180 9.95 2.20 13.64
C GLN A 180 11.41 1.99 13.20
N ASP A 181 11.67 1.13 12.21
CA ASP A 181 13.00 0.85 11.62
C ASP A 181 14.07 0.47 12.68
N THR A 182 13.67 -0.18 13.78
CA THR A 182 14.59 -0.71 14.82
C THR A 182 14.74 -2.23 14.73
N ILE A 183 15.84 -2.80 15.22
CA ILE A 183 16.08 -4.24 15.09
C ILE A 183 15.12 -5.07 15.96
N GLU A 184 14.75 -4.58 17.15
CA GLU A 184 13.75 -5.20 18.02
C GLU A 184 12.33 -5.11 17.43
N SER A 185 11.89 -3.94 16.94
CA SER A 185 10.55 -3.77 16.34
C SER A 185 10.39 -4.55 15.04
N LEU A 186 11.46 -4.69 14.25
CA LEU A 186 11.48 -5.55 13.06
C LEU A 186 11.27 -7.03 13.43
N ASN A 187 11.87 -7.50 14.52
CA ASN A 187 11.68 -8.86 15.03
C ASN A 187 10.25 -9.08 15.56
N GLU A 188 9.68 -8.12 16.31
CA GLU A 188 8.27 -8.19 16.75
C GLU A 188 7.30 -8.20 15.55
N ALA A 189 7.48 -7.27 14.60
CA ALA A 189 6.70 -7.20 13.37
C ALA A 189 6.78 -8.53 12.59
N THR A 190 7.96 -9.14 12.51
CA THR A 190 8.15 -10.45 11.86
C THR A 190 7.29 -11.54 12.50
N GLN A 191 7.21 -11.60 13.84
CA GLN A 191 6.35 -12.58 14.53
C GLN A 191 4.87 -12.35 14.21
N ILE A 192 4.42 -11.10 14.15
CA ILE A 192 3.03 -10.73 13.83
C ILE A 192 2.69 -11.08 12.37
N TYR A 193 3.59 -10.82 11.42
CA TYR A 193 3.41 -11.22 10.02
C TYR A 193 3.44 -12.75 9.83
N VAL A 194 4.27 -13.47 10.60
CA VAL A 194 4.27 -14.95 10.60
C VAL A 194 2.97 -15.50 11.19
N LEU A 195 2.43 -14.90 12.25
CA LEU A 195 1.10 -15.26 12.77
C LEU A 195 0.01 -15.03 11.72
N ALA A 196 0.02 -13.90 11.02
CA ALA A 196 -0.92 -13.62 9.93
C ALA A 196 -0.77 -14.62 8.77
N ALA A 197 0.46 -14.98 8.39
CA ALA A 197 0.74 -15.99 7.36
C ALA A 197 0.26 -17.40 7.77
N ASN A 198 0.43 -17.78 9.04
CA ASN A 198 -0.03 -19.07 9.56
C ASN A 198 -1.56 -19.17 9.61
N ILE A 199 -2.27 -18.06 9.89
CA ILE A 199 -3.74 -17.99 9.85
C ILE A 199 -4.26 -18.03 8.40
N LEU A 200 -3.55 -17.41 7.46
CA LEU A 200 -3.87 -17.46 6.03
C LEU A 200 -3.56 -18.82 5.37
N GLY A 201 -2.55 -19.53 5.87
CA GLY A 201 -2.08 -20.79 5.28
C GLY A 201 -1.45 -20.62 3.88
N PRO A 202 -1.18 -21.73 3.17
CA PRO A 202 -0.64 -21.68 1.82
C PRO A 202 -1.61 -20.97 0.87
N LYS A 203 -1.09 -20.10 0.01
CA LYS A 203 -1.90 -19.34 -0.96
C LYS A 203 -2.66 -20.30 -1.89
N PRO A 204 -3.99 -20.18 -2.05
CA PRO A 204 -4.78 -21.12 -2.84
C PRO A 204 -4.34 -21.12 -4.31
N GLN A 205 -4.11 -22.31 -4.85
CA GLN A 205 -3.69 -22.49 -6.25
C GLN A 205 -4.88 -22.31 -7.19
N LYS A 206 -4.63 -21.74 -8.38
CA LYS A 206 -5.66 -21.56 -9.41
C LYS A 206 -5.87 -22.87 -10.17
N ILE A 207 -6.91 -23.61 -9.79
CA ILE A 207 -7.33 -24.85 -10.48
C ILE A 207 -7.60 -24.52 -11.96
N PRO A 208 -7.05 -25.28 -12.93
CA PRO A 208 -7.34 -25.09 -14.35
C PRO A 208 -8.82 -25.41 -14.67
N PRO A 209 -9.42 -24.80 -15.69
CA PRO A 209 -10.81 -25.06 -16.05
C PRO A 209 -11.00 -26.53 -16.47
N ARG A 210 -11.97 -27.22 -15.85
CA ARG A 210 -12.24 -28.67 -16.00
C ARG A 210 -12.82 -29.09 -17.37
N GLY A 211 -12.61 -28.30 -18.43
CA GLY A 211 -13.16 -28.52 -19.77
C GLY A 211 -13.55 -27.21 -20.47
N LYS A 212 -13.80 -27.29 -21.78
CA LYS A 212 -14.32 -26.16 -22.58
C LYS A 212 -15.85 -26.17 -22.52
N ARG A 213 -16.47 -25.05 -22.14
CA ARG A 213 -17.94 -24.91 -22.13
C ARG A 213 -18.42 -24.31 -23.46
N THR A 214 -19.43 -24.91 -24.07
CA THR A 214 -20.15 -24.30 -25.20
C THR A 214 -20.86 -23.02 -24.73
N PRO A 215 -20.70 -21.86 -25.39
CA PRO A 215 -21.44 -20.66 -25.04
C PRO A 215 -22.93 -20.87 -25.34
N LYS A 216 -23.78 -20.70 -24.32
CA LYS A 216 -25.26 -20.78 -24.44
C LYS A 216 -25.89 -19.40 -24.26
N THR A 217 -26.92 -19.12 -25.05
CA THR A 217 -27.75 -17.91 -24.92
C THR A 217 -28.65 -17.99 -23.70
N TYR A 218 -29.12 -16.85 -23.20
CA TYR A 218 -30.05 -16.80 -22.05
C TYR A 218 -31.33 -17.62 -22.28
N ARG A 219 -31.86 -17.65 -23.51
CA ARG A 219 -33.02 -18.49 -23.87
C ARG A 219 -32.72 -19.97 -23.68
N GLN A 220 -31.63 -20.45 -24.28
CA GLN A 220 -31.19 -21.86 -24.14
C GLN A 220 -30.92 -22.24 -22.68
N LEU A 221 -30.43 -21.31 -21.84
CA LEU A 221 -30.26 -21.55 -20.40
C LEU A 221 -31.62 -21.64 -19.69
N LYS A 222 -32.57 -20.74 -20.00
CA LYS A 222 -33.93 -20.79 -19.43
C LYS A 222 -34.65 -22.09 -19.79
N ASP A 223 -34.50 -22.55 -21.03
CA ASP A 223 -35.09 -23.79 -21.55
C ASP A 223 -34.47 -25.06 -20.90
N ILE A 224 -33.27 -24.96 -20.30
CA ILE A 224 -32.61 -26.04 -19.52
C ILE A 224 -33.09 -26.09 -18.07
N GLY A 225 -33.74 -25.02 -17.58
CA GLY A 225 -34.03 -24.81 -16.17
C GLY A 225 -32.94 -23.98 -15.49
N ILE A 226 -33.26 -22.71 -15.25
CA ILE A 226 -32.44 -21.81 -14.41
C ILE A 226 -32.99 -21.90 -12.99
N ASP A 227 -32.13 -22.24 -12.04
CA ASP A 227 -32.43 -22.28 -10.60
C ASP A 227 -32.75 -20.88 -10.04
N ALA A 228 -33.34 -20.80 -8.84
CA ALA A 228 -33.59 -19.56 -8.11
C ALA A 228 -32.32 -18.69 -7.93
N PHE A 229 -31.12 -19.28 -7.92
CA PHE A 229 -29.85 -18.56 -7.88
C PHE A 229 -29.39 -17.96 -9.24
N GLY A 230 -30.11 -18.21 -10.34
CA GLY A 230 -29.76 -17.70 -11.67
C GLY A 230 -28.71 -18.51 -12.42
N ASN A 231 -28.41 -19.73 -11.97
CA ASN A 231 -27.43 -20.64 -12.56
C ASN A 231 -28.11 -21.92 -13.10
N ALA A 232 -27.38 -22.71 -13.88
CA ALA A 232 -27.85 -23.99 -14.41
C ALA A 232 -26.74 -25.05 -14.29
N LEU A 233 -27.12 -26.30 -13.96
CA LEU A 233 -26.21 -27.44 -14.11
C LEU A 233 -26.09 -27.82 -15.58
N ILE A 234 -24.85 -28.00 -16.03
CA ILE A 234 -24.53 -28.50 -17.37
C ILE A 234 -23.54 -29.66 -17.23
N SER A 235 -23.81 -30.75 -17.95
CA SER A 235 -22.85 -31.81 -18.21
C SER A 235 -21.67 -31.25 -18.99
N ILE A 236 -20.48 -31.28 -18.38
CA ILE A 236 -19.23 -31.16 -19.12
C ILE A 236 -19.08 -32.45 -19.93
N GLU A 237 -18.80 -32.29 -21.21
CA GLU A 237 -18.30 -33.37 -22.06
C GLU A 237 -16.85 -33.66 -21.62
N ASN A 238 -16.65 -34.79 -20.94
CA ASN A 238 -15.33 -35.33 -20.70
C ASN A 238 -14.84 -36.03 -21.98
N ASP A 239 -13.55 -35.94 -22.28
CA ASP A 239 -12.91 -36.73 -23.35
C ASP A 239 -13.00 -38.26 -23.12
N PHE A 240 -13.42 -38.70 -21.91
CA PHE A 240 -13.65 -40.11 -21.54
C PHE A 240 -14.99 -40.30 -20.77
N PRO A 241 -15.91 -41.19 -21.21
CA PRO A 241 -17.35 -41.03 -20.91
C PRO A 241 -17.95 -41.78 -19.69
N PHE A 242 -17.17 -42.47 -18.84
CA PHE A 242 -17.74 -43.40 -17.84
C PHE A 242 -17.57 -43.00 -16.36
N ASN A 243 -18.54 -42.26 -15.80
CA ASN A 243 -18.87 -42.07 -14.37
C ASN A 243 -20.06 -41.10 -14.27
N THR A 244 -20.85 -41.17 -13.19
CA THR A 244 -22.11 -40.41 -13.05
C THR A 244 -22.38 -39.92 -11.62
N SER A 245 -21.37 -39.40 -10.91
CA SER A 245 -21.60 -38.62 -9.68
C SER A 245 -20.44 -37.65 -9.37
N PRO A 246 -20.71 -36.46 -8.80
CA PRO A 246 -19.67 -35.58 -8.27
C PRO A 246 -19.19 -36.07 -6.90
N THR A 247 -17.93 -36.49 -6.79
CA THR A 247 -17.32 -36.87 -5.51
C THR A 247 -17.06 -35.65 -4.63
N SER A 248 -17.81 -35.50 -3.54
CA SER A 248 -17.53 -34.59 -2.43
C SER A 248 -16.35 -35.12 -1.58
N GLY A 249 -15.14 -34.98 -2.11
CA GLY A 249 -13.92 -35.46 -1.47
C GLY A 249 -13.44 -34.55 -0.35
N ASN A 250 -13.82 -34.88 0.89
CA ASN A 250 -13.10 -34.46 2.08
C ASN A 250 -12.08 -35.54 2.46
N GLY A 251 -10.88 -35.11 2.86
CA GLY A 251 -9.80 -36.01 3.30
C GLY A 251 -8.70 -36.23 2.26
N VAL A 252 -7.46 -36.25 2.74
CA VAL A 252 -6.30 -36.77 2.02
C VAL A 252 -6.02 -38.15 2.61
N ASP A 253 -6.27 -39.19 1.84
CA ASP A 253 -5.85 -40.56 2.15
C ASP A 253 -4.92 -41.07 1.05
N GLU A 254 -3.78 -41.65 1.46
CA GLU A 254 -2.80 -42.22 0.53
C GLU A 254 -3.29 -43.58 -0.01
N GLY A 255 -3.19 -43.78 -1.33
CA GLY A 255 -3.40 -45.09 -1.98
C GLY A 255 -4.71 -45.28 -2.77
N ALA A 256 -5.65 -44.33 -2.73
CA ALA A 256 -6.93 -44.44 -3.45
C ALA A 256 -6.81 -44.07 -4.95
N THR A 257 -6.38 -45.01 -5.80
CA THR A 257 -6.24 -44.85 -7.26
C THR A 257 -7.58 -44.91 -8.04
N SER A 258 -8.66 -44.36 -7.48
CA SER A 258 -10.05 -44.68 -7.83
C SER A 258 -10.93 -43.50 -8.29
N ALA A 259 -10.35 -42.49 -8.95
CA ALA A 259 -11.08 -41.26 -9.34
C ALA A 259 -10.82 -40.74 -10.78
N ALA A 260 -10.40 -41.60 -11.71
CA ALA A 260 -9.78 -41.17 -12.97
C ALA A 260 -10.70 -40.87 -14.17
N PHE A 261 -12.00 -41.19 -14.15
CA PHE A 261 -12.85 -41.15 -15.35
C PHE A 261 -14.26 -40.56 -15.12
N GLY A 262 -14.86 -40.00 -16.20
CA GLY A 262 -16.31 -39.88 -16.38
C GLY A 262 -17.04 -38.52 -16.22
N ILE A 263 -18.24 -38.45 -16.81
CA ILE A 263 -19.01 -37.22 -17.15
C ILE A 263 -19.30 -36.34 -15.93
N GLY A 264 -18.61 -35.21 -15.83
CA GLY A 264 -18.80 -34.24 -14.75
C GLY A 264 -20.01 -33.32 -14.96
N ARG A 265 -20.95 -33.27 -14.01
CA ARG A 265 -21.92 -32.15 -13.92
C ARG A 265 -21.23 -30.95 -13.26
N SER A 266 -21.43 -29.74 -13.81
CA SER A 266 -20.92 -28.49 -13.20
C SER A 266 -21.88 -27.32 -13.40
N LEU A 267 -21.80 -26.33 -12.51
CA LEU A 267 -22.48 -25.04 -12.68
C LEU A 267 -21.95 -24.30 -13.91
N TYR A 268 -22.83 -23.79 -14.78
CA TYR A 268 -22.44 -23.08 -16.00
C TYR A 268 -21.63 -21.81 -15.71
N PHE A 269 -22.02 -21.04 -14.69
CA PHE A 269 -21.21 -19.97 -14.12
C PHE A 269 -20.38 -20.50 -12.95
N CYS A 270 -19.07 -20.25 -12.97
CA CYS A 270 -18.19 -20.52 -11.84
C CYS A 270 -18.41 -19.52 -10.70
N ILE A 271 -18.16 -19.94 -9.46
CA ILE A 271 -18.09 -19.04 -8.31
C ILE A 271 -16.83 -18.16 -8.48
N PRO A 272 -16.93 -16.82 -8.43
CA PRO A 272 -15.77 -15.93 -8.52
C PRO A 272 -14.92 -16.00 -7.24
N GLN A 273 -13.63 -15.70 -7.37
CA GLN A 273 -12.72 -15.59 -6.22
C GLN A 273 -12.92 -14.25 -5.49
N ASN A 274 -12.59 -14.21 -4.19
CA ASN A 274 -12.62 -12.97 -3.41
C ASN A 274 -11.25 -12.28 -3.50
N ASP A 275 -11.12 -11.31 -4.42
CA ASP A 275 -9.87 -10.60 -4.66
C ASP A 275 -9.35 -9.86 -3.43
N LYS A 276 -10.24 -9.35 -2.55
CA LYS A 276 -9.82 -8.75 -1.27
C LYS A 276 -9.23 -9.81 -0.32
N LEU A 277 -9.79 -11.01 -0.27
CA LEU A 277 -9.20 -12.08 0.53
C LEU A 277 -7.82 -12.47 -0.04
N LEU A 278 -7.73 -12.62 -1.37
CA LEU A 278 -6.48 -12.92 -2.08
C LEU A 278 -5.39 -11.86 -1.88
N SER A 279 -5.75 -10.59 -1.66
CA SER A 279 -4.78 -9.52 -1.45
C SER A 279 -4.01 -9.65 -0.13
N TYR A 280 -4.56 -10.28 0.91
CA TYR A 280 -3.85 -10.47 2.19
C TYR A 280 -2.62 -11.39 2.07
N TRP A 281 -2.69 -12.45 1.26
CA TRP A 281 -1.48 -13.24 0.97
C TRP A 281 -0.42 -12.40 0.23
N ASN A 282 -0.83 -11.47 -0.63
CA ASN A 282 0.09 -10.60 -1.35
C ASN A 282 0.76 -9.58 -0.40
N THR A 283 -0.01 -8.95 0.50
CA THR A 283 0.55 -7.96 1.44
C THR A 283 1.44 -8.61 2.49
N VAL A 284 1.02 -9.72 3.10
CA VAL A 284 1.86 -10.43 4.09
C VAL A 284 3.13 -10.99 3.44
N ALA A 285 3.06 -11.47 2.19
CA ALA A 285 4.25 -11.89 1.44
C ALA A 285 5.17 -10.71 1.11
N ASP A 286 4.64 -9.54 0.69
CA ASP A 286 5.42 -8.31 0.45
C ASP A 286 6.19 -7.86 1.70
N ARG A 287 5.52 -7.83 2.86
CA ARG A 287 6.16 -7.43 4.13
C ARG A 287 7.25 -8.42 4.55
N LEU A 288 6.95 -9.72 4.56
CA LEU A 288 7.94 -10.75 4.88
C LEU A 288 9.10 -10.78 3.86
N PHE A 289 8.85 -10.45 2.59
CA PHE A 289 9.89 -10.30 1.59
C PHE A 289 10.80 -9.10 1.90
N LYS A 290 10.24 -7.91 2.13
CA LYS A 290 11.02 -6.69 2.42
C LYS A 290 11.92 -6.86 3.64
N ILE A 291 11.37 -7.39 4.74
CA ILE A 291 12.12 -7.68 5.97
C ILE A 291 13.31 -8.62 5.68
N ARG A 292 13.09 -9.70 4.92
CA ARG A 292 14.13 -10.69 4.55
C ARG A 292 15.21 -10.16 3.61
N HIS A 293 15.00 -9.01 2.96
CA HIS A 293 15.95 -8.38 2.03
C HIS A 293 16.47 -7.02 2.53
N CYS A 294 16.36 -6.75 3.84
CA CYS A 294 16.80 -5.50 4.47
C CYS A 294 16.20 -4.24 3.82
N MET A 295 14.92 -4.30 3.44
CA MET A 295 14.17 -3.17 2.91
C MET A 295 13.23 -2.60 3.97
N ASN A 296 13.04 -1.27 3.96
CA ASN A 296 11.96 -0.64 4.72
C ASN A 296 10.58 -0.96 4.09
N ILE A 297 9.50 -0.50 4.73
CA ILE A 297 8.12 -0.70 4.26
C ILE A 297 7.86 -0.21 2.81
N GLU A 298 8.61 0.79 2.35
CA GLU A 298 8.51 1.39 1.01
C GLU A 298 9.29 0.59 -0.05
N GLY A 299 10.16 -0.33 0.35
CA GLY A 299 11.04 -1.11 -0.54
C GLY A 299 12.45 -0.54 -0.72
N ILE A 300 12.83 0.50 0.04
CA ILE A 300 14.18 1.07 0.03
C ILE A 300 15.09 0.18 0.87
N VAL A 301 16.16 -0.34 0.28
CA VAL A 301 17.19 -1.11 1.00
C VAL A 301 17.90 -0.20 2.01
N ARG A 302 17.99 -0.64 3.28
CA ARG A 302 18.66 0.06 4.37
C ARG A 302 19.55 -0.90 5.14
N GLN A 303 20.72 -0.42 5.57
CA GLN A 303 21.52 -1.10 6.59
C GLN A 303 21.09 -0.55 7.95
N LEU A 304 20.49 -1.40 8.78
CA LEU A 304 20.18 -1.06 10.17
C LEU A 304 21.46 -1.01 11.00
N PRO A 305 21.55 -0.16 12.04
CA PRO A 305 22.65 -0.23 12.99
C PRO A 305 22.59 -1.58 13.73
N LEU A 306 23.77 -2.13 14.07
CA LEU A 306 23.88 -3.45 14.73
C LEU A 306 23.21 -3.48 16.13
N PHE A 307 23.13 -2.32 16.76
CA PHE A 307 22.36 -2.07 17.96
C PHE A 307 21.52 -0.82 17.73
N ASP A 308 20.31 -0.79 18.26
CA ASP A 308 19.55 0.44 18.41
C ASP A 308 20.38 1.52 19.14
N PRO A 309 20.17 2.81 18.83
CA PRO A 309 20.87 3.89 19.53
C PRO A 309 20.54 3.82 21.03
N PRO A 310 21.54 3.55 21.91
CA PRO A 310 21.28 3.47 23.33
C PRO A 310 20.76 4.83 23.83
N ILE A 311 19.76 4.81 24.71
CA ILE A 311 19.17 6.02 25.29
C ILE A 311 20.26 6.78 26.05
N ASP A 312 20.78 7.86 25.45
CA ASP A 312 22.07 8.48 25.80
C ASP A 312 22.06 9.15 27.18
N PRO A 313 22.82 8.63 28.18
CA PRO A 313 23.03 9.31 29.45
C PRO A 313 24.27 10.23 29.43
N GLY A 314 25.03 10.23 28.34
CA GLY A 314 26.39 10.78 28.22
C GLY A 314 26.51 12.05 27.37
N MET A 315 25.41 12.65 26.90
CA MET A 315 25.43 13.89 26.11
C MET A 315 26.16 15.06 26.82
N LEU A 316 26.26 15.00 28.16
CA LEU A 316 26.99 15.93 29.03
C LEU A 316 28.54 15.82 28.96
N VAL A 317 29.10 14.70 28.49
CA VAL A 317 30.54 14.39 28.64
C VAL A 317 31.38 14.78 27.41
N LYS A 318 30.75 15.06 26.28
CA LYS A 318 31.40 15.34 24.98
C LYS A 318 32.21 16.65 24.92
N ALA A 319 32.21 17.46 25.97
CA ALA A 319 32.78 18.83 25.97
C ALA A 319 34.30 18.94 26.22
N VAL A 320 35.00 17.84 26.55
CA VAL A 320 36.28 17.93 27.30
C VAL A 320 37.56 17.53 26.53
N ALA A 321 37.48 16.77 25.43
CA ALA A 321 38.62 15.97 24.95
C ALA A 321 39.00 16.13 23.46
N ALA A 322 39.68 17.21 23.06
CA ALA A 322 40.25 17.37 21.70
C ALA A 322 41.48 18.32 21.62
N GLY A 323 42.53 17.93 20.86
CA GLY A 323 43.68 18.76 20.45
C GLY A 323 45.04 18.01 20.36
N LEU A 324 45.95 18.37 19.42
CA LEU A 324 47.42 18.04 19.29
C LEU A 324 48.01 18.47 17.90
N ASP A 325 49.36 18.57 17.72
CA ASP A 325 50.08 18.90 16.42
C ASP A 325 51.63 18.59 16.40
N ILE A 326 52.32 18.39 15.23
CA ILE A 326 53.78 18.02 15.02
C ILE A 326 54.36 18.35 13.57
N GLY A 327 55.71 18.55 13.35
CA GLY A 327 56.40 18.50 12.00
C GLY A 327 57.98 18.57 11.93
N SER A 328 58.67 18.27 10.78
CA SER A 328 60.09 18.67 10.35
C SER A 328 60.74 17.90 9.13
N ILE A 329 62.02 18.19 8.69
CA ILE A 329 62.52 18.12 7.24
C ILE A 329 64.06 17.80 6.93
N ILE A 330 64.34 16.84 5.99
CA ILE A 330 65.29 16.73 4.78
C ILE A 330 66.83 17.15 4.73
N ASN A 331 67.77 16.37 4.06
CA ASN A 331 68.84 16.77 3.01
C ASN A 331 70.19 15.93 2.73
N ASN A 332 70.72 15.89 1.45
CA ASN A 332 72.13 15.95 0.84
C ASN A 332 73.33 14.91 1.05
N ILE A 333 74.50 14.75 0.30
CA ILE A 333 75.04 14.88 -1.14
C ILE A 333 76.58 14.40 -1.34
N ASN A 334 77.14 14.20 -2.60
CA ASN A 334 78.57 14.46 -3.16
C ASN A 334 79.67 13.42 -3.72
N GLN A 335 80.34 13.72 -4.89
CA GLN A 335 81.77 13.56 -5.45
C GLN A 335 82.64 12.23 -5.51
N PRO A 336 83.92 12.07 -6.06
CA PRO A 336 84.83 12.69 -7.14
C PRO A 336 85.74 11.70 -8.04
N LEU A 337 86.75 12.15 -8.88
CA LEU A 337 87.68 11.39 -9.84
C LEU A 337 89.00 12.20 -10.29
N SER A 338 90.11 11.87 -11.07
CA SER A 338 90.83 10.73 -11.81
C SER A 338 92.36 11.06 -12.22
N THR A 339 93.11 10.35 -13.14
CA THR A 339 94.64 10.39 -13.35
C THR A 339 95.33 10.27 -14.78
N VAL A 340 96.18 11.22 -15.26
CA VAL A 340 97.15 11.07 -16.44
C VAL A 340 98.39 12.03 -16.39
N ARG A 341 99.46 11.85 -17.21
CA ARG A 341 100.69 12.72 -17.29
C ARG A 341 100.46 14.08 -18.00
N GLY A 342 100.95 15.17 -17.39
CA GLY A 342 100.58 16.57 -17.69
C GLY A 342 100.91 17.20 -19.06
N PRO A 343 102.13 17.75 -19.30
CA PRO A 343 102.28 18.96 -20.12
C PRO A 343 101.83 18.91 -21.59
N LEU A 344 102.16 17.85 -22.33
CA LEU A 344 101.75 17.71 -23.73
C LEU A 344 100.23 17.49 -23.84
N LEU A 345 99.69 16.70 -22.90
CA LEU A 345 98.26 16.46 -22.75
C LEU A 345 97.55 17.77 -22.40
N LEU A 346 98.12 18.58 -21.52
CA LEU A 346 97.62 19.91 -21.17
C LEU A 346 97.60 20.85 -22.38
N GLN A 347 98.65 20.96 -23.19
CA GLN A 347 98.63 21.85 -24.35
C GLN A 347 97.56 21.44 -25.38
N LYS A 348 97.51 20.17 -25.78
CA LYS A 348 96.52 19.71 -26.78
C LYS A 348 95.10 19.64 -26.20
N ALA A 349 94.94 19.35 -24.92
CA ALA A 349 93.66 19.53 -24.24
C ALA A 349 93.28 21.01 -24.14
N LEU A 350 94.20 21.97 -24.00
CA LEU A 350 93.87 23.40 -23.98
C LEU A 350 93.37 23.90 -25.35
N GLU A 351 94.05 23.53 -26.44
CA GLU A 351 93.62 23.84 -27.81
C GLU A 351 92.23 23.25 -28.08
N ILE A 352 92.04 21.95 -27.80
CA ILE A 352 90.72 21.28 -27.94
C ILE A 352 89.70 21.90 -26.99
N CYS A 353 90.05 22.25 -25.75
CA CYS A 353 89.15 22.93 -24.82
C CYS A 353 88.77 24.34 -25.27
N THR A 354 89.58 25.05 -26.06
CA THR A 354 89.17 26.34 -26.63
C THR A 354 88.14 26.18 -27.74
N GLU A 355 88.26 25.16 -28.60
CA GLU A 355 87.22 24.85 -29.60
C GLU A 355 85.97 24.22 -28.96
N VAL A 356 86.13 23.30 -28.02
CA VAL A 356 85.02 22.73 -27.24
C VAL A 356 84.32 23.80 -26.40
N LYS A 357 85.02 24.84 -25.94
CA LYS A 357 84.41 26.01 -25.28
C LYS A 357 83.62 26.88 -26.26
N SER A 358 84.14 27.16 -27.45
CA SER A 358 83.41 27.99 -28.44
C SER A 358 82.21 27.24 -29.03
N LEU A 359 82.39 25.96 -29.37
CA LEU A 359 81.30 25.03 -29.72
C LEU A 359 80.30 24.90 -28.57
N GLY A 360 80.79 24.81 -27.34
CA GLY A 360 79.97 24.77 -26.12
C GLY A 360 79.10 26.01 -25.95
N THR A 361 79.65 27.22 -26.14
CA THR A 361 78.84 28.46 -26.08
C THR A 361 77.87 28.59 -27.25
N ALA A 362 78.24 28.13 -28.45
CA ALA A 362 77.34 28.13 -29.61
C ALA A 362 76.19 27.11 -29.44
N LEU A 363 76.49 25.90 -28.99
CA LEU A 363 75.52 24.84 -28.70
C LEU A 363 74.60 25.22 -27.53
N LEU A 364 75.15 25.81 -26.45
CA LEU A 364 74.35 26.32 -25.35
C LEU A 364 73.36 27.38 -25.84
N SER A 365 73.81 28.40 -26.60
CA SER A 365 72.90 29.42 -27.14
C SER A 365 71.86 28.86 -28.12
N ALA A 366 72.19 27.79 -28.86
CA ALA A 366 71.24 27.11 -29.75
C ALA A 366 70.19 26.30 -28.96
N LEU A 367 70.60 25.62 -27.88
CA LEU A 367 69.70 24.90 -26.98
C LEU A 367 68.80 25.87 -26.21
N GLU A 368 69.35 26.94 -25.61
CA GLU A 368 68.60 27.98 -24.91
C GLU A 368 67.50 28.60 -25.80
N LYS A 369 67.82 28.89 -27.08
CA LYS A 369 66.84 29.42 -28.05
C LYS A 369 65.77 28.40 -28.42
N LYS A 370 66.17 27.18 -28.78
CA LYS A 370 65.25 26.08 -29.10
C LYS A 370 64.30 25.80 -27.93
N ASP A 371 64.81 25.75 -26.72
CA ASP A 371 64.03 25.43 -25.53
C ASP A 371 63.09 26.61 -25.19
N ALA A 372 63.54 27.86 -25.34
CA ALA A 372 62.69 29.05 -25.23
C ALA A 372 61.56 29.10 -26.27
N GLU A 373 61.84 28.75 -27.54
CA GLU A 373 60.82 28.62 -28.59
C GLU A 373 59.83 27.50 -28.26
N SER A 374 60.31 26.33 -27.81
CA SER A 374 59.44 25.21 -27.43
C SER A 374 58.53 25.55 -26.24
N LEU A 375 59.03 26.31 -25.27
CA LEU A 375 58.30 26.79 -24.10
C LEU A 375 57.28 27.87 -24.49
N SER A 376 57.62 28.73 -25.45
CA SER A 376 56.68 29.69 -26.05
C SER A 376 55.51 28.99 -26.75
N LEU A 377 55.80 27.98 -27.59
CA LEU A 377 54.78 27.16 -28.26
C LEU A 377 53.90 26.42 -27.25
N LEU A 378 54.49 25.82 -26.22
CA LEU A 378 53.76 25.12 -25.15
C LEU A 378 52.82 26.08 -24.40
N ARG A 379 53.26 27.32 -24.10
CA ARG A 379 52.43 28.36 -23.50
C ARG A 379 51.24 28.73 -24.39
N GLN A 380 51.47 28.97 -25.68
CA GLN A 380 50.39 29.27 -26.64
C GLN A 380 49.39 28.11 -26.76
N GLN A 381 49.86 26.85 -26.76
CA GLN A 381 48.98 25.68 -26.77
C GLN A 381 48.15 25.58 -25.47
N HIS A 382 48.74 25.88 -24.32
CA HIS A 382 48.01 25.94 -23.05
C HIS A 382 47.01 27.10 -23.02
N GLU A 383 47.35 28.27 -23.55
CA GLU A 383 46.46 29.44 -23.65
C GLU A 383 45.24 29.15 -24.53
N LEU A 384 45.42 28.50 -25.69
CA LEU A 384 44.32 28.05 -26.54
C LEU A 384 43.42 27.00 -25.84
N ASN A 385 44.02 26.04 -25.12
CA ASN A 385 43.27 25.06 -24.36
C ASN A 385 42.47 25.70 -23.21
N ILE A 386 43.05 26.67 -22.49
CA ILE A 386 42.40 27.42 -21.41
C ILE A 386 41.27 28.29 -22.00
N SER A 387 41.48 28.93 -23.14
CA SER A 387 40.45 29.69 -23.85
C SER A 387 39.24 28.81 -24.23
N LYS A 388 39.49 27.61 -24.75
CA LYS A 388 38.44 26.62 -25.03
C LYS A 388 37.70 26.18 -23.77
N LEU A 389 38.42 25.87 -22.68
CA LEU A 389 37.80 25.50 -21.40
C LEU A 389 36.96 26.66 -20.82
N MET A 390 37.37 27.91 -21.00
CA MET A 390 36.56 29.08 -20.64
C MET A 390 35.29 29.19 -21.51
N GLN A 391 35.37 28.88 -22.81
CA GLN A 391 34.19 28.81 -23.69
C GLN A 391 33.22 27.73 -23.22
N ASP A 392 33.70 26.53 -22.88
CA ASP A 392 32.87 25.44 -22.36
C ASP A 392 32.21 25.82 -21.02
N VAL A 393 32.95 26.48 -20.12
CA VAL A 393 32.38 27.03 -18.86
C VAL A 393 31.32 28.10 -19.13
N LYS A 394 31.50 28.97 -20.12
CA LYS A 394 30.47 29.96 -20.50
C LYS A 394 29.22 29.33 -21.11
N PHE A 395 29.37 28.26 -21.90
CA PHE A 395 28.23 27.47 -22.37
C PHE A 395 27.47 26.80 -21.21
N LEU A 396 28.18 26.25 -20.22
CA LEU A 396 27.56 25.67 -19.02
C LEU A 396 26.85 26.72 -18.16
N GLN A 397 27.42 27.91 -17.96
CA GLN A 397 26.75 29.02 -17.25
C GLN A 397 25.47 29.48 -17.97
N TRP A 398 25.45 29.46 -19.31
CA TRP A 398 24.23 29.71 -20.09
C TRP A 398 23.19 28.60 -19.91
N LYS A 399 23.60 27.32 -19.88
CA LYS A 399 22.69 26.18 -19.63
C LYS A 399 22.14 26.13 -18.20
N GLU A 400 22.93 26.51 -17.21
CA GLU A 400 22.49 26.71 -15.83
C GLU A 400 21.42 27.82 -15.76
N SER A 401 21.65 28.93 -16.46
CA SER A 401 20.69 30.03 -16.56
C SER A 401 19.38 29.59 -17.24
N GLU A 402 19.45 28.82 -18.33
CA GLU A 402 18.27 28.26 -19.01
C GLU A 402 17.46 27.35 -18.06
N ALA A 403 18.11 26.42 -17.36
CA ALA A 403 17.46 25.56 -16.37
C ALA A 403 16.86 26.35 -15.19
N ALA A 404 17.53 27.43 -14.74
CA ALA A 404 17.01 28.33 -13.71
C ALA A 404 15.73 29.05 -14.18
N THR A 405 15.64 29.48 -15.45
CA THR A 405 14.38 30.03 -15.98
C THR A 405 13.26 28.99 -16.01
N GLU A 406 13.55 27.72 -16.32
CA GLU A 406 12.54 26.66 -16.27
C GLU A 406 12.04 26.40 -14.84
N ALA A 407 12.95 26.38 -13.86
CA ALA A 407 12.61 26.25 -12.45
C ALA A 407 11.73 27.43 -11.95
N LEU A 408 12.01 28.66 -12.40
CA LEU A 408 11.20 29.84 -12.11
C LEU A 408 9.80 29.76 -12.77
N LEU A 409 9.70 29.27 -14.01
CA LEU A 409 8.42 29.05 -14.69
C LEU A 409 7.56 27.99 -13.96
N ARG A 410 8.17 26.88 -13.52
CA ARG A 410 7.50 25.85 -12.71
C ARG A 410 7.05 26.41 -11.36
N SER A 411 7.90 27.17 -10.67
CA SER A 411 7.56 27.85 -9.40
C SER A 411 6.39 28.81 -9.59
N ARG A 412 6.43 29.65 -10.64
CA ARG A 412 5.34 30.56 -11.05
C ARG A 412 4.04 29.82 -11.29
N ALA A 413 4.04 28.65 -11.92
CA ALA A 413 2.82 27.87 -12.14
C ALA A 413 2.13 27.50 -10.82
N THR A 414 2.89 27.14 -9.77
CA THR A 414 2.32 26.89 -8.43
C THR A 414 1.75 28.15 -7.77
N ALA A 415 2.29 29.32 -8.07
CA ALA A 415 1.76 30.61 -7.60
C ALA A 415 0.50 31.01 -8.37
N PHE A 416 0.46 30.75 -9.68
CA PHE A 416 -0.70 30.99 -10.53
C PHE A 416 -1.92 30.16 -10.13
N GLU A 417 -1.78 28.85 -9.88
CA GLU A 417 -2.93 28.04 -9.45
C GLU A 417 -3.43 28.43 -8.04
N ARG A 418 -2.53 28.87 -7.14
CA ARG A 418 -2.92 29.49 -5.85
C ARG A 418 -3.71 30.79 -6.06
N TYR A 419 -3.21 31.70 -6.89
CA TYR A 419 -3.90 32.94 -7.28
C TYR A 419 -5.28 32.66 -7.89
N ARG A 420 -5.36 31.71 -8.83
CA ARG A 420 -6.60 31.27 -9.49
C ARG A 420 -7.60 30.70 -8.50
N HIS A 421 -7.16 29.87 -7.55
CA HIS A 421 -8.01 29.34 -6.48
C HIS A 421 -8.62 30.46 -5.64
N HIS A 422 -7.83 31.41 -5.15
CA HIS A 422 -8.34 32.55 -4.38
C HIS A 422 -9.25 33.48 -5.21
N LYS A 423 -8.91 33.74 -6.47
CA LYS A 423 -9.75 34.52 -7.39
C LYS A 423 -11.11 33.87 -7.68
N LYS A 424 -11.17 32.54 -7.78
CA LYS A 424 -12.44 31.80 -7.91
C LYS A 424 -13.30 31.89 -6.65
N ILE A 425 -12.70 31.85 -5.46
CA ILE A 425 -13.42 32.06 -4.19
C ILE A 425 -14.03 33.48 -4.13
N LEU A 426 -13.30 34.49 -4.60
CA LEU A 426 -13.79 35.87 -4.73
C LEU A 426 -14.87 36.05 -5.83
N GLY A 427 -15.07 35.07 -6.71
CA GLY A 427 -16.08 35.09 -7.77
C GLY A 427 -15.62 35.73 -9.10
N ALA A 428 -14.31 35.86 -9.33
CA ALA A 428 -13.78 36.39 -10.60
C ALA A 428 -14.00 35.42 -11.77
N SER A 429 -14.09 35.96 -13.00
CA SER A 429 -14.29 35.15 -14.22
C SER A 429 -13.03 34.34 -14.57
N ASP A 430 -13.16 33.10 -15.04
CA ASP A 430 -12.01 32.34 -15.57
C ASP A 430 -11.34 33.10 -16.73
N SER A 431 -12.12 33.81 -17.57
CA SER A 431 -11.61 34.60 -18.70
C SER A 431 -10.67 35.75 -18.29
N ASP A 432 -10.78 36.29 -17.08
CA ASP A 432 -9.84 37.31 -16.59
C ASP A 432 -8.60 36.68 -15.93
N ILE A 433 -8.75 35.49 -15.35
CA ILE A 433 -7.65 34.74 -14.74
C ILE A 433 -6.75 34.12 -15.84
N GLU A 434 -7.33 33.56 -16.90
CA GLU A 434 -6.56 32.88 -17.95
C GLU A 434 -5.69 33.82 -18.80
N LYS A 435 -6.02 35.12 -18.88
CA LYS A 435 -5.14 36.17 -19.47
C LYS A 435 -3.76 36.21 -18.80
N LEU A 436 -3.69 35.88 -17.50
CA LEU A 436 -2.46 35.87 -16.71
C LEU A 436 -1.73 34.51 -16.73
N LYS A 437 -2.24 33.50 -17.45
CA LYS A 437 -1.67 32.15 -17.48
C LYS A 437 -0.35 32.10 -18.23
N THR A 438 -0.34 32.59 -19.47
CA THR A 438 0.83 32.69 -20.34
C THR A 438 1.67 33.92 -20.05
N ILE A 439 2.99 33.78 -20.05
CA ILE A 439 3.96 34.89 -20.16
C ILE A 439 4.90 34.57 -21.32
N GLU A 440 5.12 35.56 -22.18
CA GLU A 440 6.20 35.52 -23.16
C GLU A 440 7.51 35.91 -22.46
N LEU A 441 8.54 35.06 -22.56
CA LEU A 441 9.85 35.38 -21.97
C LEU A 441 10.56 36.39 -22.87
N ALA A 442 10.60 37.65 -22.42
CA ALA A 442 11.36 38.71 -23.07
C ALA A 442 12.86 38.36 -23.12
N ARG A 443 13.35 37.99 -24.31
CA ARG A 443 14.77 37.70 -24.59
C ARG A 443 15.47 38.93 -25.18
N THR A 444 15.36 40.07 -24.48
CA THR A 444 16.00 41.33 -24.87
C THR A 444 17.52 41.23 -24.68
N GLU A 445 18.31 41.72 -25.64
CA GLU A 445 19.77 41.78 -25.50
C GLU A 445 20.16 42.83 -24.45
N LEU A 446 20.93 42.41 -23.44
CA LEU A 446 21.34 43.24 -22.31
C LEU A 446 22.79 43.69 -22.47
N ASN A 447 22.95 44.89 -23.02
CA ASN A 447 24.23 45.61 -23.13
C ASN A 447 24.28 46.73 -22.07
N GLU A 448 25.49 47.13 -21.65
CA GLU A 448 25.71 48.12 -20.58
C GLU A 448 24.95 49.45 -20.83
N ALA A 449 25.00 49.99 -22.05
CA ALA A 449 24.28 51.21 -22.44
C ALA A 449 22.74 51.06 -22.55
N VAL A 450 22.21 49.83 -22.45
CA VAL A 450 20.78 49.50 -22.60
C VAL A 450 20.17 49.06 -21.25
N PHE A 451 21.00 48.56 -20.33
CA PHE A 451 20.59 48.00 -19.03
C PHE A 451 19.60 48.88 -18.28
N ASP A 452 19.94 50.16 -18.03
CA ASP A 452 19.09 51.08 -17.27
C ASP A 452 17.71 51.27 -17.91
N THR A 453 17.64 51.34 -19.25
CA THR A 453 16.37 51.53 -19.98
C THR A 453 15.44 50.32 -19.84
N VAL A 454 16.00 49.11 -19.96
CA VAL A 454 15.27 47.85 -19.81
C VAL A 454 14.88 47.60 -18.35
N TYR A 455 15.75 47.95 -17.40
CA TYR A 455 15.48 47.85 -15.97
C TYR A 455 14.34 48.79 -15.54
N GLN A 456 14.37 50.05 -15.95
CA GLN A 456 13.27 51.00 -15.69
C GLN A 456 11.96 50.57 -16.37
N GLN A 457 12.01 50.00 -17.59
CA GLN A 457 10.84 49.43 -18.25
C GLN A 457 10.24 48.26 -17.45
N PHE A 458 11.07 47.35 -16.92
CA PHE A 458 10.58 46.24 -16.09
C PHE A 458 10.02 46.72 -14.74
N ILE A 459 10.62 47.73 -14.11
CA ILE A 459 10.04 48.38 -12.92
C ILE A 459 8.64 48.93 -13.26
N GLY A 460 8.51 49.73 -14.33
CA GLY A 460 7.23 50.31 -14.73
C GLY A 460 6.15 49.28 -15.10
N GLN A 461 6.53 48.10 -15.57
CA GLN A 461 5.58 47.01 -15.86
C GLN A 461 5.14 46.22 -14.62
N TYR A 462 6.05 45.95 -13.67
CA TYR A 462 5.81 44.96 -12.61
C TYR A 462 5.78 45.53 -11.17
N ALA A 463 6.29 46.73 -10.93
CA ALA A 463 6.27 47.39 -9.60
C ALA A 463 4.98 48.16 -9.31
N ASN A 464 3.84 47.70 -9.85
CA ASN A 464 2.53 48.29 -9.61
C ASN A 464 2.02 47.92 -8.20
N GLU A 465 1.39 48.87 -7.50
CA GLU A 465 0.78 48.59 -6.20
C GLU A 465 -0.35 47.55 -6.34
N LEU A 466 -0.32 46.51 -5.51
CA LEU A 466 -1.36 45.49 -5.47
C LEU A 466 -2.55 46.00 -4.66
N PRO A 467 -3.72 46.29 -5.27
CA PRO A 467 -4.89 46.71 -4.52
C PRO A 467 -5.38 45.58 -3.62
N LYS A 468 -5.82 45.92 -2.41
CA LYS A 468 -6.55 44.99 -1.55
C LYS A 468 -7.96 44.86 -2.09
N GLU A 469 -8.31 43.66 -2.56
CA GLU A 469 -9.67 43.35 -2.99
C GLU A 469 -10.54 42.98 -1.78
N ASP A 470 -11.74 43.56 -1.72
CA ASP A 470 -12.74 43.19 -0.72
C ASP A 470 -13.12 41.71 -0.87
N TYR A 471 -13.33 41.02 0.25
CA TYR A 471 -13.92 39.69 0.24
C TYR A 471 -15.31 39.73 -0.40
N ARG A 472 -15.67 38.67 -1.12
CA ARG A 472 -17.00 38.48 -1.71
C ARG A 472 -18.07 38.69 -0.62
N LYS A 473 -18.94 39.67 -0.82
CA LYS A 473 -20.09 39.93 0.07
C LYS A 473 -21.11 38.81 -0.10
N GLU A 474 -21.05 37.83 0.79
CA GLU A 474 -21.99 36.70 0.79
C GLU A 474 -23.38 37.18 1.19
N THR A 475 -24.34 37.06 0.27
CA THR A 475 -25.77 37.31 0.53
C THR A 475 -26.47 36.09 1.13
N SER A 476 -25.80 34.94 1.18
CA SER A 476 -26.26 33.73 1.87
C SER A 476 -26.01 33.87 3.38
N VAL A 477 -27.07 34.04 4.16
CA VAL A 477 -27.03 33.78 5.60
C VAL A 477 -26.91 32.27 5.79
N GLY A 478 -25.75 31.81 6.28
CA GLY A 478 -25.28 30.43 6.09
C GLY A 478 -26.24 29.32 6.50
N GLY A 479 -26.75 28.58 5.51
CA GLY A 479 -27.43 27.29 5.69
C GLY A 479 -26.66 26.16 4.98
N LEU A 480 -26.38 25.07 5.69
CA LEU A 480 -25.42 24.02 5.28
C LEU A 480 -25.84 23.15 4.06
N MET A 481 -26.88 23.53 3.31
CA MET A 481 -27.47 22.76 2.21
C MET A 481 -27.25 23.34 0.80
N GLU A 482 -26.88 24.61 0.65
CA GLU A 482 -26.95 25.27 -0.67
C GLU A 482 -25.92 24.73 -1.70
N PHE A 483 -24.86 24.05 -1.23
CA PHE A 483 -23.80 23.47 -2.07
C PHE A 483 -24.26 22.35 -3.03
N ALA A 484 -25.53 21.92 -2.97
CA ALA A 484 -26.13 20.96 -3.89
C ALA A 484 -27.31 21.52 -4.72
N GLY A 485 -27.79 22.74 -4.45
CA GLY A 485 -29.07 23.24 -4.99
C GLY A 485 -29.02 23.73 -6.44
N ASN A 486 -27.99 24.49 -6.80
CA ASN A 486 -28.00 25.35 -8.00
C ASN A 486 -27.87 24.62 -9.36
N ILE A 487 -27.64 23.31 -9.37
CA ILE A 487 -27.72 22.49 -10.60
C ILE A 487 -29.17 22.00 -10.84
N VAL A 488 -29.99 21.88 -9.78
CA VAL A 488 -31.35 21.35 -9.86
C VAL A 488 -32.36 22.47 -10.17
N THR A 489 -32.21 23.65 -9.55
CA THR A 489 -33.12 24.80 -9.74
C THR A 489 -33.17 25.28 -11.19
N GLY A 490 -32.02 25.31 -11.88
CA GLY A 490 -31.92 25.68 -13.30
C GLY A 490 -32.62 24.72 -14.27
N ILE A 491 -32.95 23.49 -13.85
CA ILE A 491 -33.65 22.49 -14.67
C ILE A 491 -35.18 22.56 -14.46
N PHE A 492 -35.64 22.97 -13.27
CA PHE A 492 -37.05 22.93 -12.88
C PHE A 492 -37.72 24.29 -12.65
N GLY A 493 -37.01 25.41 -12.79
CA GLY A 493 -37.62 26.74 -12.90
C GLY A 493 -38.36 27.25 -11.66
N GLY A 494 -38.01 26.75 -10.46
CA GLY A 494 -38.64 27.12 -9.20
C GLY A 494 -37.83 28.13 -8.38
N GLU A 495 -38.47 29.21 -7.94
CA GLU A 495 -37.91 30.15 -6.96
C GLU A 495 -37.90 29.52 -5.55
N LEU A 496 -36.72 29.26 -4.97
CA LEU A 496 -36.60 29.12 -3.52
C LEU A 496 -36.61 30.52 -2.89
N GLY A 497 -37.62 30.85 -2.09
CA GLY A 497 -37.63 32.15 -1.39
C GLY A 497 -38.98 32.76 -1.03
N LYS A 498 -40.08 31.99 -0.95
CA LYS A 498 -41.35 32.49 -0.40
C LYS A 498 -41.70 31.77 0.89
N THR A 499 -41.37 32.43 2.00
CA THR A 499 -41.81 32.09 3.35
C THR A 499 -43.34 32.11 3.42
N LEU A 500 -43.94 31.02 3.91
CA LEU A 500 -45.24 31.06 4.57
C LEU A 500 -45.01 31.29 6.08
N PRO A 501 -45.98 31.89 6.79
CA PRO A 501 -45.77 32.49 8.12
C PRO A 501 -45.64 31.48 9.26
#